data_AF-A0A659RDZ9-F1
#
_entry.id   AF-A0A659RDZ9-F1
#
_cell.length_a   1.000
_cell.length_b   1.000
_cell.length_c   1.000
_cell.angle_alpha   90.00
_cell.angle_beta   90.00
_cell.angle_gamma   90.00
#
_symmetry.space_group_name_H-M   'P 1'
#
loop_
_entity.id
_entity.type
_entity.pdbx_description
1 polymer ?
#
loop_
_entity_poly.entity_id
_entity_poly.type
_entity_poly.pdbx_seq_one_letter_code
_entity_poly.pdbx_strand_id
1 'polypeptide(L)' 'MTLFAAPRISCEVVGARDEETARIFNIQRYSLNDGQGIRTVVFFKGCPLSCPWCANAESISPRIETVRRENI' A
#
# COMPACT_ATOMS: atom_id res chain seq x y z
N MET A 1 21.12 -4.90 19.47
CA MET A 1 19.82 -5.14 20.12
C MET A 1 18.71 -4.28 19.50
N THR A 2 18.42 -4.46 18.22
CA THR A 2 17.05 -4.22 17.70
C THR A 2 16.85 -5.23 16.57
N LEU A 3 16.25 -6.36 16.93
CA LEU A 3 15.75 -7.37 16.00
C LEU A 3 14.56 -6.76 15.26
N PHE A 4 14.81 -5.97 14.22
CA PHE A 4 13.78 -5.61 13.24
C PHE A 4 13.57 -6.77 12.27
N ALA A 5 13.16 -7.92 12.80
CA ALA A 5 12.41 -8.88 12.01
C ALA A 5 11.01 -8.30 11.82
N ALA A 6 10.89 -7.23 11.01
CA ALA A 6 9.60 -6.84 10.49
C ALA A 6 9.05 -8.08 9.76
N PRO A 7 7.82 -8.54 10.05
CA PRO A 7 7.27 -9.68 9.35
C PRO A 7 7.38 -9.40 7.86
N ARG A 8 8.02 -10.31 7.10
CA ARG A 8 7.89 -10.27 5.65
C ARG A 8 6.40 -10.25 5.38
N ILE A 9 5.91 -9.23 4.68
CA ILE A 9 4.53 -9.16 4.22
C ILE A 9 4.37 -10.35 3.26
N SER A 10 4.04 -11.52 3.81
CA SER A 10 3.67 -12.70 3.06
C SER A 10 2.33 -12.33 2.43
N CYS A 11 2.31 -12.26 1.10
CA CYS A 11 1.10 -12.07 0.32
C CYS A 11 0.32 -13.39 0.28
N GLU A 12 0.03 -13.95 1.47
CA GLU A 12 -0.88 -15.08 1.59
C GLU A 12 -2.28 -14.53 1.35
N VAL A 13 -2.84 -14.91 0.21
CA VAL A 13 -4.19 -14.58 -0.20
C VAL A 13 -5.14 -15.27 0.80
N VAL A 14 -5.55 -14.54 1.83
CA VAL A 14 -6.57 -15.02 2.78
C VAL A 14 -7.86 -15.25 2.00
N GLY A 15 -8.34 -16.49 2.04
CA GLY A 15 -9.50 -16.96 1.28
C GLY A 15 -10.79 -16.23 1.67
N ALA A 16 -11.58 -15.94 0.64
CA ALA A 16 -13.02 -15.66 0.58
C ALA A 16 -13.76 -15.12 1.83
N ARG A 17 -14.06 -13.82 1.75
CA ARG A 17 -15.28 -13.13 2.26
C ARG A 17 -15.40 -12.88 3.76
N ASP A 18 -14.45 -12.14 4.33
CA ASP A 18 -14.77 -11.25 5.45
C ASP A 18 -15.11 -9.87 4.87
N GLU A 19 -16.31 -9.34 5.18
CA GLU A 19 -16.76 -7.99 4.80
C GLU A 19 -15.85 -6.86 5.34
N GLU A 20 -14.86 -7.21 6.15
CA GLU A 20 -13.95 -6.29 6.85
C GLU A 20 -12.53 -6.28 6.26
N THR A 21 -12.35 -6.71 5.00
CA THR A 21 -11.04 -6.73 4.33
C THR A 21 -10.92 -5.65 3.25
N ALA A 22 -9.79 -4.95 3.23
CA ALA A 22 -9.49 -3.92 2.25
C ALA A 22 -8.17 -4.20 1.52
N ARG A 23 -8.11 -3.82 0.24
CA ARG A 23 -6.91 -4.00 -0.60
C ARG A 23 -6.00 -2.79 -0.46
N ILE A 24 -4.73 -3.05 -0.16
CA ILE A 24 -3.68 -2.04 -0.04
C ILE A 24 -2.50 -2.40 -0.95
N PHE A 25 -1.74 -1.39 -1.39
CA PHE A 25 -0.55 -1.61 -2.22
C PHE A 25 0.76 -1.17 -1.53
N ASN A 26 0.69 -0.35 -0.49
CA ASN A 26 1.86 0.06 0.27
C ASN A 26 1.50 0.46 1.71
N ILE A 27 2.47 0.32 2.62
CA ILE A 27 2.43 0.87 3.97
C ILE A 27 3.72 1.64 4.21
N GLN A 28 3.62 2.96 4.30
CA GLN A 28 4.76 3.83 4.60
C GLN A 28 4.76 4.18 6.09
N ARG A 29 5.80 3.75 6.79
CA ARG A 29 6.03 4.13 8.19
C ARG A 29 6.85 5.42 8.23
N TYR A 30 6.69 6.21 9.29
CA TYR A 30 7.44 7.45 9.50
C TYR A 30 7.28 8.50 8.39
N SER A 31 6.07 8.66 7.83
CA SER A 31 5.81 9.80 6.96
C SER A 31 5.79 11.10 7.75
N LEU A 32 6.53 12.08 7.25
CA LEU A 32 6.62 13.44 7.78
C LEU A 32 5.86 14.46 6.91
N ASN A 33 5.44 14.06 5.71
CA ASN A 33 4.91 14.95 4.68
C ASN A 33 3.40 14.80 4.48
N ASP A 34 2.81 13.67 4.92
CA ASP A 34 1.38 13.36 4.72
C ASP A 34 0.49 13.86 5.87
N GLY A 35 0.96 14.84 6.64
CA GLY A 35 0.23 15.47 7.74
C GLY A 35 1.13 15.91 8.89
N GLN A 36 0.53 16.48 9.93
CA GLN A 36 1.29 16.95 11.10
C GLN A 36 1.82 15.77 11.93
N GLY A 37 3.11 15.82 12.28
CA GLY A 37 3.77 14.81 13.12
C GLY A 37 4.23 13.57 12.35
N ILE A 38 4.64 12.53 13.07
CA ILE A 38 5.08 11.26 12.48
C ILE A 38 3.86 10.38 12.23
N ARG A 39 3.65 9.98 10.98
CA ARG A 39 2.48 9.18 10.56
C ARG A 39 2.87 7.83 9.96
N THR A 40 1.97 6.87 10.09
CA THR A 40 1.99 5.67 9.25
C THR A 40 0.87 5.81 8.23
N VAL A 41 1.23 5.78 6.95
CA VAL A 41 0.31 5.95 5.83
C VAL A 41 0.03 4.59 5.22
N VAL A 42 -1.26 4.27 5.09
CA VAL A 42 -1.73 3.04 4.45
C VAL A 42 -2.33 3.43 3.10
N PHE A 43 -1.74 2.92 2.02
CA PHE A 43 -2.16 3.25 0.67
C PHE A 43 -3.13 2.17 0.13
N PHE A 44 -4.39 2.56 -0.03
CA PHE A 44 -5.45 1.69 -0.52
C PHE A 44 -5.46 1.59 -2.05
N LYS A 45 -5.96 0.45 -2.55
CA LYS A 45 -6.29 0.25 -3.96
C LYS A 45 -7.74 0.68 -4.22
N GLY A 46 -7.99 1.20 -5.41
CA GLY A 46 -9.26 1.74 -5.88
C GLY A 46 -9.31 3.26 -5.77
N CYS A 47 -9.10 3.95 -6.88
CA CYS A 47 -9.35 5.38 -7.03
C CYS A 47 -10.24 5.60 -8.26
N PRO A 48 -11.43 6.21 -8.12
CA PRO A 48 -12.36 6.40 -9.25
C PRO A 48 -11.93 7.52 -10.21
N LEU A 49 -10.84 8.24 -9.89
CA LEU A 49 -10.37 9.39 -10.66
C LEU A 49 -9.27 8.98 -11.65
N SER A 50 -9.20 9.71 -12.76
CA SER A 50 -8.21 9.52 -13.84
C SER A 50 -7.36 10.79 -14.05
N CYS A 51 -6.79 11.31 -12.96
CA CYS A 51 -5.99 12.54 -13.00
C CYS A 51 -4.79 12.41 -13.97
N PRO A 52 -4.51 13.42 -14.82
CA PRO A 52 -3.39 13.37 -15.78
C PRO A 52 -2.01 13.16 -15.14
N TRP A 53 -1.84 13.62 -13.90
CA TRP A 53 -0.60 13.49 -13.12
C TRP A 53 -0.87 12.84 -11.78
N CYS A 54 -1.50 11.67 -11.80
CA CYS A 54 -1.75 10.89 -10.61
C CYS A 54 -0.41 10.50 -9.96
N ALA A 55 -0.16 10.97 -8.74
CA ALA A 55 1.04 10.61 -7.98
C ALA A 55 1.10 9.12 -7.57
N ASN A 56 -0.05 8.43 -7.62
CA ASN A 56 -0.20 7.02 -7.24
C ASN A 56 -1.05 6.29 -8.29
N ALA A 57 -0.56 6.18 -9.52
CA ALA A 57 -1.30 5.53 -10.60
C ALA A 57 -1.64 4.06 -10.30
N GLU A 58 -0.80 3.40 -9.50
CA GLU A 58 -1.01 2.04 -9.00
C GLU A 58 -2.27 1.92 -8.14
N SER A 59 -2.79 3.03 -7.57
CA SER A 59 -4.02 3.02 -6.78
C SER A 59 -5.29 2.92 -7.62
N ILE A 60 -5.25 3.21 -8.93
CA ILE A 60 -6.47 3.35 -9.75
C ILE A 60 -7.22 2.02 -9.87
N SER A 61 -6.51 0.96 -10.26
CA SER A 61 -7.09 -0.37 -10.43
C SER A 61 -7.40 -1.01 -9.07
N PRO A 62 -8.63 -1.48 -8.81
CA PRO A 62 -8.95 -2.18 -7.57
C PRO A 62 -8.44 -3.63 -7.57
N ARG A 63 -7.84 -4.11 -8.66
CA ARG A 63 -7.34 -5.49 -8.79
C ARG A 63 -5.98 -5.65 -8.10
N ILE A 64 -5.69 -6.90 -7.73
CA ILE A 64 -4.37 -7.28 -7.25
C ILE A 64 -3.42 -7.27 -8.44
N GLU A 65 -2.32 -6.54 -8.31
CA GLU A 65 -1.34 -6.33 -9.37
C GLU A 65 0.07 -6.51 -8.80
N THR A 66 0.95 -7.17 -9.57
CA THR A 66 2.35 -7.33 -9.20
C THR A 66 3.17 -6.16 -9.73
N VAL A 67 3.63 -5.29 -8.83
CA VAL A 67 4.55 -4.19 -9.17
C VAL A 67 5.97 -4.68 -8.97
N ARG A 68 6.80 -4.59 -10.02
CA ARG A 68 8.24 -4.86 -9.93
C ARG A 68 8.96 -3.53 -9.82
N ARG A 69 9.81 -3.39 -8.79
CA ARG A 69 10.78 -2.29 -8.73
C ARG A 69 12.02 -2.76 -9.48
N GLU A 70 12.34 -2.08 -10.57
CA GLU A 70 13.63 -2.26 -11.24
C GLU A 70 14.70 -1.61 -10.36
N ASN A 71 15.74 -2.36 -10.01
CA ASN A 71 16.89 -1.82 -9.32
C ASN A 71 17.79 -1.19 -10.39
N ILE A 72 17.80 0.14 -10.46
CA ILE A 72 18.84 0.92 -11.15
C ILE A 72 19.90 1.29 -10.13
#